data_AF-A0A1W2LLN1-F1
#
_entry.id   AF-A0A1W2LLN1-F1
#
_cell.length_a   1.000
_cell.length_b   1.000
_cell.length_c   1.000
_cell.angle_alpha   90.00
_cell.angle_beta   90.00
_cell.angle_gamma   90.00
#
_symmetry.space_group_name_H-M   'P 1'
#
loop_
_entity.id
_entity.type
_entity.pdbx_description
1 polymer ?
#
loop_
_entity_poly.entity_id
_entity_poly.type
_entity_poly.pdbx_seq_one_letter_code
_entity_poly.pdbx_strand_id
1 'polypeptide(L)'
;MRPRFTVLAALATGIGLGLAGCGQQPAVTSHARQEGLATVSASEADPTSAWAEAYCGAAGGLVRTLATLPSVDPSTPQQASRTSSELMLSVVEGLDRTSAALENLGPAPVDGGDTSRLAAVAQLGGIRARADDVRHRLDSSTDPEATKAALRDARTSLDELDRLDLLRGLNDVPQLAAASSRIPVCQELVKQPR
;
A
#
# COMPACT_ATOMS: atom_id res chain seq x y z
N MET A 1 -22.42 -23.93 13.53
CA MET A 1 -23.71 -23.60 12.89
C MET A 1 -23.49 -22.41 11.96
N ARG A 2 -23.73 -22.59 10.66
CA ARG A 2 -23.64 -21.53 9.64
C ARG A 2 -25.00 -21.47 8.93
N PRO A 3 -25.70 -20.33 8.86
CA PRO A 3 -26.84 -20.23 7.98
C PRO A 3 -26.34 -19.88 6.57
N ARG A 4 -26.64 -20.80 5.66
CA ARG A 4 -26.63 -20.57 4.22
C ARG A 4 -28.01 -20.03 3.88
N PHE A 5 -28.10 -18.88 3.22
CA PHE A 5 -29.34 -18.44 2.60
C PHE A 5 -29.11 -18.23 1.11
N THR A 6 -29.80 -19.04 0.34
CA THR A 6 -29.85 -18.95 -1.11
C THR A 6 -31.30 -19.09 -1.56
N VAL A 7 -31.63 -18.28 -2.57
CA VAL A 7 -32.62 -18.43 -3.65
C VAL A 7 -34.10 -17.99 -3.45
N LEU A 8 -34.54 -17.24 -4.49
CA LEU A 8 -35.83 -17.23 -5.23
C LEU A 8 -36.61 -15.91 -5.11
N ALA A 9 -36.60 -15.02 -6.12
CA ALA A 9 -37.22 -15.08 -7.46
C ALA A 9 -38.67 -14.53 -7.47
N ALA A 10 -38.92 -13.47 -8.23
CA ALA A 10 -40.25 -13.17 -8.78
C ALA A 10 -40.14 -12.28 -10.03
N LEU A 11 -40.56 -12.86 -11.15
CA LEU A 11 -40.78 -12.24 -12.46
C LEU A 11 -42.05 -11.38 -12.44
N ALA A 12 -42.03 -10.21 -13.09
CA ALA A 12 -43.23 -9.53 -13.54
C ALA A 12 -43.00 -8.88 -14.91
N THR A 13 -43.40 -9.62 -15.94
CA THR A 13 -43.62 -9.18 -17.32
C THR A 13 -44.75 -8.17 -17.39
N GLY A 14 -44.52 -7.02 -18.02
CA GLY A 14 -45.55 -6.05 -18.39
C GLY A 14 -45.31 -5.56 -19.82
N ILE A 15 -46.07 -6.11 -20.77
CA ILE A 15 -46.11 -5.68 -22.18
C ILE A 15 -47.23 -4.66 -22.31
N GLY A 16 -46.91 -3.44 -22.73
CA GLY A 16 -47.86 -2.40 -23.12
C GLY A 16 -47.51 -1.86 -24.50
N LEU A 17 -48.27 -2.27 -25.51
CA LEU A 17 -48.23 -1.75 -26.88
C LEU A 17 -49.17 -0.53 -26.96
N GLY A 18 -48.63 0.65 -27.21
CA GLY A 18 -49.38 1.87 -27.54
C GLY A 18 -49.02 2.36 -28.94
N LEU A 19 -50.02 2.45 -29.82
CA LEU A 19 -49.93 2.88 -31.21
C LEU A 19 -50.13 4.40 -31.36
N ALA A 20 -49.40 4.97 -32.31
CA ALA A 20 -49.68 6.17 -33.13
C ALA A 20 -49.80 7.55 -32.45
N GLY A 21 -48.80 8.39 -32.74
CA GLY A 21 -48.83 9.84 -32.59
C GLY A 21 -47.59 10.48 -33.21
N CYS A 22 -47.64 10.79 -34.52
CA CYS A 22 -46.62 11.58 -35.21
C CYS A 22 -46.79 13.06 -34.84
N GLY A 23 -45.77 13.68 -34.24
CA GLY A 23 -45.74 15.10 -33.95
C GLY A 23 -44.34 15.57 -33.55
N GLN A 24 -43.64 16.14 -34.51
CA GLN A 24 -42.50 17.07 -34.44
C GLN A 24 -41.38 16.85 -33.39
N GLN A 25 -40.20 16.45 -33.90
CA GLN A 25 -38.89 16.59 -33.26
C GLN A 25 -38.51 18.06 -33.01
N PRO A 26 -38.07 18.41 -31.80
CA PRO A 26 -36.81 19.10 -31.58
C PRO A 26 -35.72 18.03 -31.44
N ALA A 27 -34.63 18.15 -32.20
CA ALA A 27 -33.41 17.39 -31.94
C ALA A 27 -32.82 17.87 -30.60
N VAL A 28 -33.30 17.30 -29.50
CA VAL A 28 -32.55 17.30 -28.24
C VAL A 28 -31.75 16.01 -28.28
N THR A 29 -30.47 16.17 -28.60
CA THR A 29 -29.45 15.14 -28.47
C THR A 29 -29.68 14.37 -27.15
N SER A 30 -30.05 13.10 -27.27
CA SER A 30 -29.94 12.11 -26.20
C SER A 30 -28.47 11.86 -25.90
N HIS A 31 -27.79 12.87 -25.33
CA HIS A 31 -26.51 12.71 -24.64
C HIS A 31 -26.68 12.72 -23.12
N ALA A 32 -27.80 13.22 -22.58
CA ALA A 32 -27.95 13.39 -21.13
C ALA A 32 -28.35 12.14 -20.31
N ARG A 33 -28.34 10.91 -20.88
CA ARG A 33 -28.67 9.68 -20.12
C ARG A 33 -27.64 8.55 -20.20
N GLN A 34 -26.54 8.75 -20.92
CA GLN A 34 -25.38 7.85 -20.90
C GLN A 34 -24.11 8.51 -20.34
N GLU A 35 -24.23 9.66 -19.68
CA GLU A 35 -23.13 10.34 -18.97
C GLU A 35 -23.17 10.12 -17.44
N GLY A 36 -24.12 9.35 -16.92
CA GLY A 36 -24.23 9.09 -15.46
C GLY A 36 -23.50 7.84 -14.95
N LEU A 37 -22.86 7.07 -15.84
CA LEU A 37 -22.11 5.84 -15.51
C LEU A 37 -20.70 5.85 -16.11
N ALA A 38 -20.30 6.95 -16.76
CA ALA A 38 -18.94 7.17 -17.20
C ALA A 38 -18.23 7.98 -16.13
N THR A 39 -17.33 7.30 -15.40
CA THR A 39 -16.30 7.88 -14.55
C THR A 39 -16.84 8.76 -13.42
N VAL A 40 -16.92 8.18 -12.21
CA VAL A 40 -16.34 8.88 -11.06
C VAL A 40 -14.87 9.04 -11.42
N SER A 41 -14.61 10.13 -12.13
CA SER A 41 -13.30 10.52 -12.58
C SER A 41 -12.41 10.65 -11.35
N ALA A 42 -11.14 10.33 -11.46
CA ALA A 42 -10.13 10.52 -10.43
C ALA A 42 -9.91 12.02 -10.05
N SER A 43 -10.89 12.89 -10.32
CA SER A 43 -10.84 14.35 -10.23
C SER A 43 -11.85 14.96 -9.24
N GLU A 44 -12.46 14.16 -8.35
CA GLU A 44 -13.28 14.69 -7.23
C GLU A 44 -12.78 14.27 -5.84
N ALA A 45 -11.60 13.65 -5.74
CA ALA A 45 -10.93 13.51 -4.46
C ALA A 45 -10.43 14.89 -4.03
N ASP A 46 -10.79 15.34 -2.84
CA ASP A 46 -10.20 16.55 -2.26
C ASP A 46 -8.66 16.37 -2.19
N PRO A 47 -7.87 17.45 -2.31
CA PRO A 47 -6.41 17.35 -2.33
C PRO A 47 -5.83 16.57 -1.14
N THR A 48 -6.44 16.67 0.03
CA THR A 48 -6.05 15.94 1.26
C THR A 48 -6.25 14.45 1.10
N SER A 49 -7.41 14.02 0.59
CA SER A 49 -7.68 12.61 0.32
C SER A 49 -6.77 12.05 -0.75
N ALA A 50 -6.53 12.78 -1.84
CA ALA A 50 -5.62 12.33 -2.90
C ALA A 50 -4.18 12.16 -2.39
N TRP A 51 -3.69 13.12 -1.59
CA TRP A 51 -2.35 13.03 -0.99
C TRP A 51 -2.25 11.88 0.02
N ALA A 52 -3.25 11.70 0.89
CA ALA A 52 -3.30 10.61 1.85
C ALA A 52 -3.39 9.24 1.16
N GLU A 53 -4.15 9.13 0.06
CA GLU A 53 -4.25 7.91 -0.73
C GLU A 53 -2.90 7.53 -1.34
N ALA A 54 -2.19 8.49 -1.92
CA ALA A 54 -0.87 8.26 -2.48
C ALA A 54 0.16 7.89 -1.39
N TYR A 55 0.10 8.50 -0.21
CA TYR A 55 0.90 8.10 0.95
C TYR A 55 0.65 6.63 1.35
N CYS A 56 -0.61 6.26 1.52
CA CYS A 56 -0.98 4.88 1.84
C CYS A 56 -0.60 3.90 0.72
N GLY A 57 -0.66 4.34 -0.54
CA GLY A 57 -0.17 3.58 -1.69
C GLY A 57 1.33 3.26 -1.58
N ALA A 58 2.14 4.24 -1.21
CA ALA A 58 3.58 4.07 -0.96
C ALA A 58 3.85 3.10 0.20
N ALA A 59 3.16 3.27 1.33
CA ALA A 59 3.27 2.38 2.49
C ALA A 59 2.84 0.94 2.15
N GLY A 60 1.75 0.77 1.40
CA GLY A 60 1.31 -0.54 0.95
C GLY A 60 2.24 -1.21 -0.06
N GLY A 61 3.04 -0.43 -0.78
CA GLY A 61 4.15 -0.95 -1.60
C GLY A 61 5.20 -1.67 -0.76
N LEU A 62 5.53 -1.13 0.42
CA LEU A 62 6.45 -1.78 1.35
C LEU A 62 5.86 -3.08 1.89
N VAL A 63 4.60 -3.04 2.37
CA VAL A 63 3.91 -4.23 2.91
C VAL A 63 3.87 -5.36 1.88
N ARG A 64 3.57 -5.06 0.62
CA ARG A 64 3.62 -6.07 -0.46
C ARG A 64 5.03 -6.62 -0.67
N THR A 65 6.05 -5.77 -0.63
CA THR A 65 7.45 -6.21 -0.76
C THR A 65 7.83 -7.15 0.38
N LEU A 66 7.45 -6.83 1.62
CA LEU A 66 7.70 -7.66 2.80
C LEU A 66 6.95 -9.00 2.73
N ALA A 67 5.73 -8.99 2.20
CA ALA A 67 4.93 -10.22 2.01
C ALA A 67 5.50 -11.17 0.94
N THR A 68 6.35 -10.67 0.04
CA THR A 68 6.96 -11.45 -1.05
C THR A 68 8.46 -11.66 -0.86
N LEU A 69 8.97 -11.50 0.37
CA LEU A 69 10.40 -11.71 0.64
C LEU A 69 10.82 -13.16 0.30
N PRO A 70 12.03 -13.34 -0.25
CA PRO A 70 12.55 -14.68 -0.49
C PRO A 70 12.77 -15.42 0.83
N SER A 71 12.66 -16.74 0.80
CA SER A 71 12.93 -17.60 1.96
C SER A 71 14.42 -17.85 2.16
N VAL A 72 14.86 -17.92 3.42
CA VAL A 72 16.21 -18.36 3.77
C VAL A 72 16.34 -19.88 3.61
N ASP A 73 17.41 -20.35 2.98
CA ASP A 73 17.78 -21.78 2.84
C ASP A 73 18.72 -22.20 3.98
N PRO A 74 18.26 -22.98 4.97
CA PRO A 74 19.07 -23.39 6.12
C PRO A 74 19.90 -24.66 5.87
N SER A 75 19.96 -25.18 4.64
CA SER A 75 20.62 -26.47 4.33
C SER A 75 22.11 -26.48 4.67
N THR A 76 22.79 -25.35 4.52
CA THR A 76 24.19 -25.15 4.95
C THR A 76 24.39 -23.73 5.47
N PRO A 77 25.41 -23.46 6.30
CA PRO A 77 25.72 -22.09 6.75
C PRO A 77 25.97 -21.12 5.58
N GLN A 78 26.61 -21.59 4.51
CA GLN A 78 26.88 -20.79 3.32
C GLN A 78 25.60 -20.42 2.58
N GLN A 79 24.69 -21.39 2.41
CA GLN A 79 23.38 -21.14 1.80
C GLN A 79 22.52 -20.22 2.65
N ALA A 80 22.54 -20.38 3.97
CA ALA A 80 21.82 -19.51 4.89
C ALA A 80 22.32 -18.06 4.81
N SER A 81 23.64 -17.86 4.77
CA SER A 81 24.23 -16.52 4.62
C SER A 81 23.82 -15.87 3.30
N ARG A 82 24.01 -16.61 2.19
CA ARG A 82 23.69 -16.12 0.84
C ARG A 82 22.22 -15.73 0.69
N THR A 83 21.31 -16.64 1.05
CA THR A 83 19.87 -16.38 0.90
C THR A 83 19.38 -15.31 1.88
N SER A 84 20.00 -15.16 3.05
CA SER A 84 19.73 -14.03 3.94
C SER A 84 20.22 -12.70 3.38
N SER A 85 21.36 -12.68 2.67
CA SER A 85 21.82 -11.49 1.95
C SER A 85 20.87 -11.10 0.82
N GLU A 86 20.42 -12.06 0.01
CA GLU A 86 19.41 -11.86 -1.05
C GLU A 86 18.08 -11.33 -0.47
N LEU A 87 17.69 -11.82 0.72
CA LEU A 87 16.54 -11.32 1.46
C LEU A 87 16.73 -9.87 1.91
N MET A 88 17.88 -9.54 2.52
CA MET A 88 18.20 -8.16 2.94
C MET A 88 18.29 -7.20 1.75
N LEU A 89 18.78 -7.64 0.59
CA LEU A 89 18.72 -6.86 -0.64
C LEU A 89 17.28 -6.50 -1.01
N SER A 90 16.37 -7.48 -0.99
CA SER A 90 14.95 -7.26 -1.30
C SER A 90 14.30 -6.27 -0.33
N VAL A 91 14.70 -6.30 0.94
CA VAL A 91 14.28 -5.32 1.96
C VAL A 91 14.79 -3.92 1.62
N VAL A 92 16.09 -3.76 1.34
CA VAL A 92 16.70 -2.48 0.98
C VAL A 92 16.00 -1.87 -0.25
N GLU A 93 15.76 -2.66 -1.29
CA GLU A 93 15.07 -2.20 -2.49
C GLU A 93 13.61 -1.79 -2.22
N GLY A 94 12.91 -2.52 -1.34
CA GLY A 94 11.57 -2.17 -0.90
C GLY A 94 11.53 -0.81 -0.18
N LEU A 95 12.47 -0.60 0.73
CA LEU A 95 12.60 0.64 1.50
C LEU A 95 12.96 1.83 0.61
N ASP A 96 13.87 1.65 -0.35
CA ASP A 96 14.23 2.68 -1.32
C ASP A 96 13.04 3.08 -2.18
N ARG A 97 12.29 2.09 -2.68
CA ARG A 97 11.11 2.34 -3.52
C ARG A 97 10.01 3.09 -2.77
N THR A 98 9.77 2.72 -1.51
CA THR A 98 8.78 3.42 -0.66
C THR A 98 9.25 4.82 -0.28
N SER A 99 10.52 5.01 0.07
CA SER A 99 11.06 6.34 0.38
C SER A 99 10.95 7.27 -0.82
N ALA A 100 11.34 6.81 -2.01
CA ALA A 100 11.19 7.58 -3.25
C ALA A 100 9.72 7.89 -3.57
N ALA A 101 8.81 6.94 -3.36
CA ALA A 101 7.38 7.17 -3.56
C ALA A 101 6.82 8.26 -2.61
N LEU A 102 7.26 8.26 -1.34
CA LEU A 102 6.90 9.29 -0.37
C LEU A 102 7.49 10.66 -0.77
N GLU A 103 8.75 10.73 -1.13
CA GLU A 103 9.41 11.97 -1.57
C GLU A 103 8.72 12.60 -2.79
N ASN A 104 8.18 11.78 -3.68
CA ASN A 104 7.48 12.21 -4.91
C ASN A 104 6.01 12.63 -4.72
N LEU A 105 5.45 12.60 -3.50
CA LEU A 105 4.05 13.00 -3.25
C LEU A 105 3.75 14.49 -3.51
N GLY A 106 4.79 15.32 -3.64
CA GLY A 106 4.64 16.78 -3.61
C GLY A 106 4.34 17.31 -2.19
N PRO A 107 4.14 18.63 -2.05
CA PRO A 107 3.86 19.25 -0.75
C PRO A 107 2.51 18.77 -0.20
N ALA A 108 2.43 18.62 1.12
CA ALA A 108 1.17 18.25 1.77
C ALA A 108 0.15 19.41 1.72
N PRO A 109 -1.14 19.15 1.47
CA PRO A 109 -2.17 20.18 1.40
C PRO A 109 -2.65 20.67 2.78
N VAL A 110 -2.10 20.14 3.87
CA VAL A 110 -2.45 20.46 5.25
C VAL A 110 -1.22 20.56 6.14
N ASP A 111 -1.30 21.41 7.16
CA ASP A 111 -0.23 21.60 8.13
C ASP A 111 0.17 20.29 8.81
N GLY A 112 1.48 20.10 8.99
CA GLY A 112 2.06 18.90 9.61
C GLY A 112 2.19 17.70 8.67
N GLY A 113 1.50 17.66 7.52
CA GLY A 113 1.60 16.53 6.58
C GLY A 113 3.00 16.31 6.03
N ASP A 114 3.71 17.39 5.68
CA ASP A 114 5.11 17.31 5.23
C ASP A 114 6.05 16.86 6.34
N THR A 115 5.85 17.32 7.57
CA THR A 115 6.62 16.86 8.74
C THR A 115 6.45 15.35 8.94
N SER A 116 5.22 14.85 8.89
CA SER A 116 4.92 13.42 9.01
C SER A 116 5.54 12.60 7.88
N ARG A 117 5.50 13.10 6.64
CA ARG A 117 6.16 12.46 5.50
C ARG A 117 7.68 12.39 5.68
N LEU A 118 8.32 13.51 6.01
CA LEU A 118 9.77 13.58 6.19
C LEU A 118 10.25 12.68 7.34
N ALA A 119 9.49 12.62 8.44
CA ALA A 119 9.78 11.69 9.54
C ALA A 119 9.73 10.23 9.09
N ALA A 120 8.73 9.85 8.28
CA ALA A 120 8.64 8.50 7.73
C ALA A 120 9.81 8.17 6.79
N VAL A 121 10.18 9.08 5.89
CA VAL A 121 11.36 8.92 5.00
C VAL A 121 12.64 8.75 5.82
N ALA A 122 12.85 9.58 6.85
CA ALA A 122 14.02 9.46 7.71
C ALA A 122 14.07 8.12 8.46
N GLN A 123 12.93 7.64 8.96
CA GLN A 123 12.84 6.34 9.64
C GLN A 123 13.16 5.19 8.68
N LEU A 124 12.58 5.21 7.47
CA LEU A 124 12.86 4.22 6.42
C LEU A 124 14.34 4.21 6.04
N GLY A 125 14.96 5.38 5.88
CA GLY A 125 16.39 5.52 5.59
C GLY A 125 17.27 4.91 6.68
N GLY A 126 16.91 5.09 7.95
CA GLY A 126 17.63 4.48 9.07
C GLY A 126 17.57 2.96 9.07
N ILE A 127 16.39 2.38 8.79
CA ILE A 127 16.23 0.92 8.71
C ILE A 127 16.97 0.36 7.49
N ARG A 128 16.86 1.05 6.35
CA ARG A 128 17.56 0.69 5.10
C ARG A 128 19.07 0.61 5.30
N ALA A 129 19.66 1.60 5.96
CA ALA A 129 21.10 1.61 6.24
C ALA A 129 21.53 0.40 7.09
N ARG A 130 20.74 -0.01 8.09
CA ARG A 130 21.01 -1.20 8.90
C ARG A 130 20.89 -2.49 8.09
N ALA A 131 19.84 -2.63 7.29
CA ALA A 131 19.64 -3.80 6.43
C ALA A 131 20.80 -3.95 5.43
N ASP A 132 21.29 -2.84 4.88
CA ASP A 132 22.42 -2.84 3.95
C ASP A 132 23.75 -3.18 4.62
N ASP A 133 24.00 -2.68 5.84
CA ASP A 133 25.18 -3.09 6.64
C ASP A 133 25.18 -4.61 6.90
N VAL A 134 24.03 -5.15 7.33
CA VAL A 134 23.89 -6.58 7.58
C VAL A 134 24.11 -7.39 6.31
N ARG A 135 23.54 -6.97 5.18
CA ARG A 135 23.75 -7.58 3.87
C ARG A 135 25.24 -7.64 3.52
N HIS A 136 25.94 -6.50 3.64
CA HIS A 136 27.37 -6.43 3.36
C HIS A 136 28.19 -7.38 4.24
N ARG A 137 27.85 -7.49 5.53
CA ARG A 137 28.51 -8.42 6.46
C ARG A 137 28.26 -9.89 6.10
N LEU A 138 27.05 -10.24 5.66
CA LEU A 138 26.71 -11.59 5.18
C LEU A 138 27.46 -11.95 3.89
N ASP A 139 27.67 -10.96 3.01
CA ASP A 139 28.39 -11.15 1.73
C ASP A 139 29.91 -11.28 1.93
N SER A 140 30.48 -10.51 2.86
CA SER A 140 31.94 -10.39 2.98
C SER A 140 32.57 -11.30 4.04
N SER A 141 31.79 -11.81 4.99
CA SER A 141 32.34 -12.56 6.13
C SER A 141 32.72 -13.99 5.77
N THR A 142 33.96 -14.38 6.06
CA THR A 142 34.41 -15.77 6.06
C THR A 142 34.46 -16.37 7.47
N ASP A 143 34.21 -15.56 8.50
CA ASP A 143 34.24 -15.98 9.90
C ASP A 143 32.86 -16.55 10.32
N PRO A 144 32.80 -17.77 10.88
CA PRO A 144 31.53 -18.39 11.27
C PRO A 144 30.76 -17.62 12.35
N GLU A 145 31.43 -17.03 13.34
CA GLU A 145 30.76 -16.32 14.43
C GLU A 145 30.25 -14.95 13.98
N ALA A 146 31.00 -14.24 13.15
CA ALA A 146 30.57 -12.99 12.51
C ALA A 146 29.36 -13.23 11.58
N THR A 147 29.36 -14.33 10.82
CA THR A 147 28.23 -14.74 9.98
C THR A 147 26.99 -15.02 10.84
N LYS A 148 27.16 -15.78 11.93
CA LYS A 148 26.07 -16.07 12.86
C LYS A 148 25.53 -14.80 13.54
N ALA A 149 26.39 -13.82 13.82
CA ALA A 149 25.96 -12.52 14.33
C ALA A 149 25.16 -11.74 13.28
N ALA A 150 25.64 -11.66 12.05
CA ALA A 150 24.94 -10.98 10.96
C ALA A 150 23.56 -11.61 10.66
N LEU A 151 23.43 -12.93 10.74
CA LEU A 151 22.14 -13.63 10.60
C LEU A 151 21.14 -13.24 11.71
N ARG A 152 21.61 -13.01 12.94
CA ARG A 152 20.74 -12.50 14.03
C ARG A 152 20.33 -11.06 13.77
N ASP A 153 21.26 -10.22 13.33
CA ASP A 153 21.00 -8.82 13.03
C ASP A 153 20.05 -8.66 11.84
N ALA A 154 20.09 -9.57 10.86
CA ALA A 154 19.13 -9.65 9.75
C ALA A 154 17.71 -9.87 10.28
N ARG A 155 17.54 -10.83 11.20
CA ARG A 155 16.26 -11.07 11.87
C ARG A 155 15.80 -9.84 12.66
N THR A 156 16.69 -9.20 13.42
CA THR A 156 16.35 -7.98 14.16
C THR A 156 15.89 -6.85 13.22
N SER A 157 16.49 -6.73 12.04
CA SER A 157 16.09 -5.75 11.03
C SER A 157 14.68 -6.03 10.48
N LEU A 158 14.34 -7.31 10.26
CA LEU A 158 12.99 -7.72 9.89
C LEU A 158 11.97 -7.45 11.01
N ASP A 159 12.33 -7.77 12.26
CA ASP A 159 11.47 -7.50 13.42
C ASP A 159 11.24 -6.00 13.63
N GLU A 160 12.18 -5.14 13.23
CA GLU A 160 12.01 -3.69 13.26
C GLU A 160 11.02 -3.22 12.19
N LEU A 161 11.09 -3.78 10.98
CA LEU A 161 10.16 -3.51 9.89
C LEU A 161 8.73 -3.95 10.21
N ASP A 162 8.59 -5.08 10.87
CA ASP A 162 7.30 -5.59 11.32
C ASP A 162 6.60 -4.62 12.30
N ARG A 163 7.38 -4.00 13.19
CA ARG A 163 6.87 -3.00 14.15
C ARG A 163 6.67 -1.62 13.57
N LEU A 164 7.09 -1.39 12.32
CA LEU A 164 7.04 -0.08 11.68
C LEU A 164 5.59 0.36 11.47
N ASP A 165 5.25 1.50 12.05
CA ASP A 165 3.92 2.09 11.94
C ASP A 165 3.93 3.31 11.01
N LEU A 166 4.02 3.05 9.70
CA LEU A 166 4.06 4.12 8.68
C LEU A 166 2.81 5.01 8.69
N LEU A 167 1.68 4.53 9.22
CA LEU A 167 0.46 5.33 9.27
C LEU A 167 0.41 6.28 10.49
N ARG A 168 1.32 6.14 11.45
CA ARG A 168 1.33 6.99 12.65
C ARG A 168 1.36 8.47 12.31
N GLY A 169 2.25 8.88 11.40
CA GLY A 169 2.38 10.28 11.01
C GLY A 169 1.13 10.84 10.31
N LEU A 170 0.35 10.00 9.61
CA LEU A 170 -0.96 10.39 9.08
C LEU A 170 -1.99 10.56 10.21
N ASN A 171 -1.98 9.65 11.19
CA ASN A 171 -2.92 9.65 12.31
C ASN A 171 -2.70 10.80 13.29
N ASP A 172 -1.46 11.30 13.40
CA ASP A 172 -1.11 12.44 14.25
C ASP A 172 -1.60 13.79 13.67
N VAL A 173 -1.99 13.83 12.39
CA VAL A 173 -2.54 15.02 11.73
C VAL A 173 -4.05 14.83 11.52
N PRO A 174 -4.93 15.57 12.23
CA PRO A 174 -6.37 15.29 12.27
C PRO A 174 -7.05 15.24 10.90
N GLN A 175 -6.67 16.13 9.98
CA GLN A 175 -7.21 16.19 8.63
C GLN A 175 -6.80 14.96 7.81
N LEU A 176 -5.55 14.51 7.94
CA LEU A 176 -5.04 13.32 7.25
C LEU A 176 -5.61 12.04 7.87
N ALA A 177 -5.78 11.98 9.19
CA ALA A 177 -6.44 10.87 9.88
C ALA A 177 -7.90 10.72 9.43
N ALA A 178 -8.64 11.83 9.32
CA ALA A 178 -10.01 11.82 8.83
C ALA A 178 -10.10 11.36 7.37
N ALA A 179 -9.18 11.81 6.52
CA ALA A 179 -9.11 11.40 5.12
C ALA A 179 -8.75 9.91 4.98
N SER A 180 -7.65 9.47 5.62
CA SER A 180 -7.14 8.09 5.57
C SER A 180 -8.16 7.07 6.06
N SER A 181 -9.00 7.42 7.05
CA SER A 181 -10.05 6.55 7.59
C SER A 181 -11.10 6.13 6.55
N ARG A 182 -11.24 6.88 5.44
CA ARG A 182 -12.23 6.64 4.38
C ARG A 182 -11.62 6.03 3.12
N ILE A 183 -10.29 5.96 3.05
CA ILE A 183 -9.56 5.51 1.87
C ILE A 183 -9.32 3.99 1.97
N PRO A 184 -9.82 3.18 1.03
CA PRO A 184 -9.70 1.72 1.10
C PRO A 184 -8.26 1.22 1.23
N VAL A 185 -7.31 1.78 0.47
CA VAL A 185 -5.89 1.37 0.55
C VAL A 185 -5.29 1.65 1.93
N CYS A 186 -5.70 2.71 2.62
CA CYS A 186 -5.27 2.98 3.99
C CYS A 186 -5.91 2.00 4.99
N GLN A 187 -7.20 1.69 4.82
CA GLN A 187 -7.91 0.75 5.69
C GLN A 187 -7.32 -0.65 5.64
N GLU A 188 -6.90 -1.12 4.47
CA GLU A 188 -6.30 -2.45 4.34
C GLU A 188 -4.99 -2.56 5.14
N LEU A 189 -4.19 -1.50 5.20
CA LEU A 189 -2.93 -1.47 5.97
C LEU A 189 -3.14 -1.54 7.48
N VAL A 190 -4.30 -1.10 7.98
CA VAL A 190 -4.65 -1.21 9.41
C VAL A 190 -5.15 -2.61 9.74
N LYS A 191 -5.80 -3.30 8.79
CA LYS A 191 -6.35 -4.65 8.98
C LYS A 191 -5.31 -5.75 8.88
N GLN A 192 -4.19 -5.52 8.19
CA GLN A 192 -3.15 -6.53 8.07
C GLN A 192 -2.51 -6.74 9.45
N PRO A 193 -2.49 -7.99 9.97
CA PRO A 193 -1.74 -8.29 11.17
C PRO A 193 -0.27 -7.97 10.91
N ARG A 194 0.32 -7.18 11.82
CA ARG A 194 1.77 -7.09 12.01
C ARG A 194 2.15 -8.29 12.86
#